data_AF-A0A7W1KE23-F1
#
_entry.id   AF-A0A7W1KE23-F1
#
_cell.length_a   1.000
_cell.length_b   1.000
_cell.length_c   1.000
_cell.angle_alpha   90.00
_cell.angle_beta   90.00
_cell.angle_gamma   90.00
#
_symmetry.space_group_name_H-M   'P 1'
#
loop_
_entity.id
_entity.type
_entity.pdbx_description
1 polymer ?
#
loop_
_entity_poly.entity_id
_entity_poly.type
_entity_poly.pdbx_seq_one_letter_code
_entity_poly.pdbx_strand_id
1 'polypeptide(L)'
;MKQKIAILCIWWVSFVHSSSTPYLISFFIKPLLIPTMQSGTQSSALAEKQLALRMLSSSDLHAGIFVSYAGISTNSDREGQILLPRKTAQPELHVFITEKIVLLPLSPQKKKTIVGFKSKPETLIQHFTFVRQKDPETEAYVWQGTQSEWPSNKKMPYDAIIIFADPESIISPVGASVTQLSENFILPDFYITDTKKTPIDALRFLTLKSYVKPLTFEYSFHPQDIQKLMKT
;
A
#
# COMPACT_ATOMS: atom_id res chain seq x y z
N MET A 1 -37.61 22.89 -45.65
CA MET A 1 -37.47 21.66 -44.84
C MET A 1 -36.20 21.77 -44.01
N LYS A 2 -36.29 21.78 -42.68
CA LYS A 2 -35.13 21.78 -41.78
C LYS A 2 -35.22 20.56 -40.86
N GLN A 3 -34.39 19.55 -41.11
CA GLN A 3 -34.26 18.36 -40.27
C GLN A 3 -33.56 18.74 -38.96
N LYS A 4 -34.23 18.51 -37.84
CA LYS A 4 -33.63 18.59 -36.50
C LYS A 4 -33.10 17.20 -36.15
N ILE A 5 -31.78 17.10 -36.02
CA ILE A 5 -31.09 15.90 -35.52
C ILE A 5 -31.12 15.98 -33.99
N ALA A 6 -31.87 15.07 -33.36
CA ALA A 6 -31.88 14.91 -31.92
C ALA A 6 -30.70 14.02 -31.51
N ILE A 7 -29.72 14.61 -30.82
CA ILE A 7 -28.59 13.87 -30.25
C ILE A 7 -29.08 13.22 -28.95
N LEU A 8 -29.29 11.91 -29.00
CA LEU A 8 -29.66 11.09 -27.85
C LEU A 8 -28.39 10.83 -27.02
N CYS A 9 -28.14 11.65 -26.00
CA CYS A 9 -27.10 11.39 -25.01
C CYS A 9 -27.53 10.20 -24.13
N ILE A 10 -27.05 9.00 -24.48
CA ILE A 10 -27.18 7.82 -23.63
C ILE A 10 -26.21 8.00 -22.45
N TRP A 11 -26.75 8.38 -21.30
CA TRP A 11 -26.01 8.43 -20.04
C TRP A 11 -25.72 7.00 -19.58
N TRP A 12 -24.48 6.55 -19.76
CA TRP A 12 -23.95 5.37 -19.09
C TRP A 12 -23.82 5.68 -17.59
N VAL A 13 -24.84 5.29 -16.81
CA VAL A 13 -24.74 5.24 -15.35
C VAL A 13 -23.93 3.99 -15.00
N SER A 14 -22.61 4.13 -14.88
CA SER A 14 -21.77 3.08 -14.32
C SER A 14 -22.10 2.96 -12.83
N PHE A 15 -22.99 2.03 -12.48
CA PHE A 15 -23.19 1.58 -11.12
C PHE A 15 -21.88 0.92 -10.64
N VAL A 16 -21.09 1.66 -9.85
CA VAL A 16 -19.95 1.09 -9.14
C VAL A 16 -20.51 0.23 -8.00
N HIS A 17 -20.84 -1.02 -8.30
CA HIS A 17 -21.03 -2.03 -7.27
C HIS A 17 -19.68 -2.19 -6.54
N SER A 18 -19.62 -1.73 -5.29
CA SER A 18 -18.51 -2.02 -4.38
C SER A 18 -18.61 -3.49 -3.95
N SER A 19 -18.44 -4.42 -4.89
CA SER A 19 -18.18 -5.81 -4.54
C SER A 19 -16.81 -5.88 -3.89
N SER A 20 -16.72 -6.52 -2.72
CA SER A 20 -15.43 -6.95 -2.21
C SER A 20 -14.85 -7.92 -3.23
N THR A 21 -13.89 -7.46 -4.00
CA THR A 21 -13.06 -8.30 -4.86
C THR A 21 -12.55 -9.49 -4.04
N PRO A 22 -12.70 -10.74 -4.52
CA PRO A 22 -12.22 -11.93 -3.81
C PRO A 22 -10.69 -12.05 -3.83
N TYR A 23 -10.01 -11.15 -4.53
CA TYR A 23 -8.59 -11.21 -4.80
C TYR A 23 -7.77 -10.52 -3.71
N LEU A 24 -6.58 -11.05 -3.44
CA LEU A 24 -5.70 -10.61 -2.37
C LEU A 24 -4.36 -10.11 -2.91
N ILE A 25 -3.74 -9.22 -2.14
CA ILE A 25 -2.33 -8.86 -2.21
C ILE A 25 -1.66 -9.49 -0.98
N SER A 26 -0.60 -10.27 -1.19
CA SER A 26 0.15 -10.96 -0.14
C SER A 26 1.63 -10.68 -0.28
N PHE A 27 2.32 -10.49 0.84
CA PHE A 27 3.78 -10.49 0.95
C PHE A 27 4.19 -10.82 2.38
N PHE A 28 5.48 -11.08 2.57
CA PHE A 28 6.06 -11.27 3.88
C PHE A 28 7.03 -10.15 4.20
N ILE A 29 7.11 -9.81 5.49
CA ILE A 29 8.24 -9.09 6.06
C ILE A 29 9.04 -10.12 6.86
N LYS A 30 10.30 -10.33 6.50
CA LYS A 30 11.17 -11.35 7.09
C LYS A 30 12.32 -10.71 7.84
N PRO A 31 12.78 -11.26 8.97
CA PRO A 31 14.00 -10.76 9.62
C PRO A 31 15.21 -11.03 8.73
N LEU A 32 16.04 -10.00 8.49
CA LEU A 32 17.32 -10.20 7.82
C LEU A 32 18.34 -10.74 8.82
N LEU A 33 18.53 -12.07 8.82
CA LEU A 33 19.58 -12.71 9.59
C LEU A 33 20.89 -12.56 8.83
N ILE A 34 21.61 -11.45 9.00
CA ILE A 34 22.98 -11.36 8.53
C ILE A 34 23.83 -12.24 9.46
N PRO A 35 24.41 -13.35 8.98
CA PRO A 35 25.42 -14.04 9.76
C PRO A 35 26.59 -13.06 9.89
N THR A 36 26.78 -12.49 11.07
CA THR A 36 28.06 -11.87 11.42
C THR A 36 29.10 -12.97 11.21
N MET A 37 29.82 -12.93 10.09
CA MET A 37 31.00 -13.75 9.90
C MET A 37 31.99 -13.29 10.95
N GLN A 38 31.94 -13.91 12.13
CA GLN A 38 33.00 -13.78 13.10
C GLN A 38 34.21 -14.42 12.42
N SER A 39 35.18 -13.58 12.08
CA SER A 39 36.46 -13.92 11.44
C SER A 39 37.39 -14.67 12.39
N GLY A 40 36.85 -15.63 13.14
CA GLY A 40 37.57 -16.44 14.11
C GLY A 40 37.03 -17.86 14.08
N THR A 41 37.95 -18.81 14.17
CA THR A 41 37.80 -20.26 14.24
C THR A 41 36.96 -20.72 15.45
N GLN A 42 35.70 -20.26 15.55
CA GLN A 42 34.78 -20.77 16.55
C GLN A 42 34.12 -22.04 16.02
N SER A 43 34.16 -23.08 16.85
CA SER A 43 33.49 -24.37 16.66
C SER A 43 32.08 -24.21 16.08
N SER A 44 31.78 -24.96 15.02
CA SER A 44 30.49 -24.92 14.30
C SER A 44 29.28 -25.06 15.22
N ALA A 45 29.41 -25.86 16.29
CA ALA A 45 28.34 -26.06 17.27
C ALA A 45 27.96 -24.79 18.05
N LEU A 46 28.92 -23.88 18.27
CA LEU A 46 28.68 -22.65 19.03
C LEU A 46 28.02 -21.58 18.13
N ALA A 47 28.40 -21.54 16.85
CA ALA A 47 27.74 -20.73 15.83
C ALA A 47 26.29 -21.19 15.58
N GLU A 48 26.06 -22.51 15.49
CA GLU A 48 24.72 -23.09 15.35
C GLU A 48 23.83 -22.79 16.55
N LYS A 49 24.35 -22.91 17.78
CA LYS A 49 23.61 -22.56 19.00
C LYS A 49 23.27 -21.07 19.07
N GLN A 50 24.18 -20.19 18.66
CA GLN A 50 23.91 -18.75 18.58
C GLN A 50 22.87 -18.40 17.51
N LEU A 51 22.91 -19.06 16.35
CA LEU A 51 21.90 -18.91 15.31
C LEU A 51 20.53 -19.39 15.78
N ALA A 52 20.45 -20.56 16.43
CA ALA A 52 19.21 -21.09 16.98
C ALA A 52 18.62 -20.18 18.07
N LEU A 53 19.46 -19.64 18.98
CA LEU A 53 19.02 -18.66 19.96
C LEU A 53 18.53 -17.36 19.31
N ARG A 54 19.20 -16.89 18.25
CA ARG A 54 18.71 -15.74 17.48
C ARG A 54 17.37 -16.03 16.83
N MET A 55 17.19 -17.20 16.21
CA MET A 55 15.91 -17.63 15.62
C MET A 55 14.78 -17.63 16.67
N LEU A 56 15.03 -18.21 17.84
CA LEU A 56 14.08 -18.25 18.95
C LEU A 56 13.78 -16.86 19.52
N SER A 57 14.77 -15.96 19.59
CA SER A 57 14.54 -14.58 20.01
C SER A 57 13.90 -13.71 18.91
N SER A 58 14.00 -14.15 17.66
CA SER A 58 13.56 -13.39 16.49
C SER A 58 12.10 -13.63 16.08
N SER A 59 11.44 -14.61 16.71
CA SER A 59 10.10 -15.07 16.33
C SER A 59 9.05 -13.95 16.34
N ASP A 60 9.28 -12.87 17.10
CA ASP A 60 8.35 -11.74 17.19
C ASP A 60 8.79 -10.51 16.36
N LEU A 61 9.98 -10.54 15.74
CA LEU A 61 10.59 -9.34 15.11
C LEU A 61 9.82 -8.79 13.91
N HIS A 62 9.06 -9.66 13.26
CA HIS A 62 8.39 -9.37 12.00
C HIS A 62 6.87 -9.39 12.15
N ALA A 63 6.37 -9.64 13.36
CA ALA A 63 4.96 -9.60 13.70
C ALA A 63 4.52 -8.19 14.12
N GLY A 64 3.28 -7.82 13.79
CA GLY A 64 2.68 -6.57 14.25
C GLY A 64 3.13 -5.31 13.48
N ILE A 65 3.82 -5.45 12.35
CA ILE A 65 4.14 -4.31 11.48
C ILE A 65 2.87 -3.85 10.79
N PHE A 66 2.49 -2.60 11.03
CA PHE A 66 1.26 -2.02 10.50
C PHE A 66 1.39 -1.70 9.02
N VAL A 67 0.35 -2.03 8.26
CA VAL A 67 0.25 -1.71 6.83
C VAL A 67 -1.14 -1.18 6.51
N SER A 68 -1.22 -0.20 5.61
CA SER A 68 -2.46 0.34 5.08
C SER A 68 -2.51 0.26 3.56
N TYR A 69 -3.68 -0.06 2.99
CA TYR A 69 -3.93 -0.08 1.56
C TYR A 69 -5.40 0.28 1.28
N ALA A 70 -5.64 1.24 0.39
CA ALA A 70 -6.98 1.65 -0.02
C ALA A 70 -7.96 1.93 1.16
N GLY A 71 -7.44 2.50 2.26
CA GLY A 71 -8.21 2.80 3.46
C GLY A 71 -8.46 1.62 4.42
N ILE A 72 -7.91 0.45 4.12
CA ILE A 72 -7.93 -0.74 4.97
C ILE A 72 -6.58 -0.85 5.65
N SER A 73 -6.58 -1.13 6.95
CA SER A 73 -5.37 -1.35 7.72
C SER A 73 -5.33 -2.76 8.26
N THR A 74 -4.15 -3.35 8.24
CA THR A 74 -3.84 -4.67 8.81
C THR A 74 -2.46 -4.62 9.45
N ASN A 75 -2.04 -5.71 10.06
CA ASN A 75 -0.70 -5.91 10.56
C ASN A 75 -0.13 -7.24 10.07
N SER A 76 1.19 -7.36 10.08
CA SER A 76 1.84 -8.65 9.83
C SER A 76 1.51 -9.66 10.93
N ASP A 77 1.30 -10.91 10.54
CA ASP A 77 1.07 -12.02 11.46
C ASP A 77 2.37 -12.53 12.10
N ARG A 78 2.30 -13.67 12.81
CA ARG A 78 3.47 -14.26 13.49
C ARG A 78 4.56 -14.73 12.54
N GLU A 79 4.22 -15.00 11.28
CA GLU A 79 5.16 -15.40 10.23
C GLU A 79 5.57 -14.19 9.37
N GLY A 80 5.15 -12.98 9.75
CA GLY A 80 5.38 -11.74 9.01
C GLY A 80 4.53 -11.59 7.76
N GLN A 81 3.52 -12.45 7.56
CA GLN A 81 2.64 -12.38 6.41
C GLN A 81 1.69 -11.20 6.53
N ILE A 82 1.51 -10.47 5.43
CA ILE A 82 0.52 -9.41 5.30
C ILE A 82 -0.44 -9.80 4.18
N LEU A 83 -1.73 -9.74 4.50
CA LEU A 83 -2.83 -10.00 3.56
C LEU A 83 -3.71 -8.75 3.43
N LEU A 84 -3.87 -8.27 2.21
CA LEU A 84 -4.68 -7.10 1.88
C LEU A 84 -5.68 -7.46 0.77
N PRO A 85 -6.93 -6.97 0.80
CA PRO A 85 -7.86 -7.19 -0.30
C PRO A 85 -7.49 -6.29 -1.49
N ARG A 86 -7.25 -6.86 -2.67
CA ARG A 86 -6.85 -6.13 -3.88
C ARG A 86 -8.00 -5.25 -4.37
N LYS A 87 -7.82 -3.92 -4.41
CA LYS A 87 -8.84 -2.95 -4.86
C LYS A 87 -8.59 -2.38 -6.25
N THR A 88 -7.42 -2.66 -6.85
CA THR A 88 -7.03 -2.20 -8.18
C THR A 88 -6.88 -3.36 -9.15
N ALA A 89 -7.32 -3.18 -10.39
CA ALA A 89 -7.09 -4.14 -11.47
C ALA A 89 -5.70 -3.96 -12.12
N GLN A 90 -5.04 -2.83 -11.90
CA GLN A 90 -3.78 -2.50 -12.56
C GLN A 90 -2.67 -3.47 -12.12
N PRO A 91 -1.75 -3.87 -13.03
CA PRO A 91 -0.59 -4.69 -12.70
C PRO A 91 0.55 -3.84 -12.09
N GLU A 92 0.22 -2.72 -11.47
CA GLU A 92 1.14 -1.77 -10.87
C GLU A 92 0.72 -1.52 -9.42
N LEU A 93 1.69 -1.51 -8.51
CA LEU A 93 1.49 -1.21 -7.10
C LEU A 93 2.54 -0.23 -6.62
N HIS A 94 2.10 0.78 -5.91
CA HIS A 94 2.99 1.70 -5.19
C HIS A 94 3.11 1.27 -3.74
N VAL A 95 4.34 1.13 -3.25
CA VAL A 95 4.63 0.81 -1.86
C VAL A 95 5.42 1.97 -1.25
N PHE A 96 4.95 2.46 -0.11
CA PHE A 96 5.62 3.49 0.67
C PHE A 96 6.04 2.91 2.01
N ILE A 97 7.27 3.20 2.42
CA ILE A 97 7.77 2.88 3.75
C ILE A 97 8.05 4.19 4.47
N THR A 98 7.36 4.43 5.59
CA THR A 98 7.51 5.65 6.36
C THR A 98 6.95 5.49 7.78
N GLU A 99 7.54 6.19 8.74
CA GLU A 99 7.05 6.15 10.11
C GLU A 99 5.71 6.88 10.29
N LYS A 100 5.49 7.95 9.51
CA LYS A 100 4.39 8.89 9.74
C LYS A 100 3.82 9.41 8.43
N ILE A 101 2.49 9.46 8.37
CA ILE A 101 1.73 10.10 7.30
C ILE A 101 0.84 11.20 7.85
N VAL A 102 0.52 12.18 7.01
CA VAL A 102 -0.46 13.23 7.32
C VAL A 102 -1.74 12.95 6.54
N LEU A 103 -2.85 12.94 7.26
CA LEU A 103 -4.18 12.78 6.69
C LEU A 103 -4.58 14.05 5.92
N LEU A 104 -5.14 13.87 4.72
CA LEU A 104 -5.70 14.96 3.93
C LEU A 104 -7.23 14.96 4.05
N PRO A 105 -7.82 15.83 4.89
CA PRO A 105 -9.27 15.93 4.98
C PRO A 105 -9.87 16.57 3.71
N LEU A 106 -11.11 16.21 3.38
CA LEU A 106 -11.84 16.75 2.22
C LEU A 106 -12.04 18.26 2.31
N SER A 107 -12.27 18.77 3.52
CA SER A 107 -12.37 20.19 3.79
C SER A 107 -11.81 20.47 5.19
N PRO A 108 -11.18 21.65 5.42
CA PRO A 108 -10.70 22.07 6.73
C PRO A 108 -11.78 22.01 7.83
N GLN A 109 -13.05 22.20 7.43
CA GLN A 109 -14.22 22.19 8.31
C GLN A 109 -14.78 20.78 8.50
N LYS A 110 -14.63 19.89 7.50
CA LYS A 110 -15.11 18.49 7.52
C LYS A 110 -13.94 17.52 7.75
N LYS A 111 -13.30 17.62 8.93
CA LYS A 111 -12.15 16.79 9.34
C LYS A 111 -12.43 15.27 9.39
N LYS A 112 -13.68 14.84 9.26
CA LYS A 112 -14.10 13.43 9.36
C LYS A 112 -13.94 12.64 8.06
N THR A 113 -13.82 13.31 6.92
CA THR A 113 -13.69 12.65 5.61
C THR A 113 -12.27 12.82 5.10
N ILE A 114 -11.53 11.73 4.92
CA ILE A 114 -10.16 11.73 4.42
C ILE A 114 -10.16 11.41 2.92
N VAL A 115 -9.44 12.19 2.12
CA VAL A 115 -9.32 12.02 0.65
C VAL A 115 -8.02 11.31 0.28
N GLY A 116 -7.11 11.15 1.23
CA GLY A 116 -5.87 10.41 1.07
C GLY A 116 -4.82 10.81 2.09
N PHE A 117 -3.59 10.46 1.77
CA PHE A 117 -2.43 10.62 2.62
C PHE A 117 -1.37 11.48 1.91
N LYS A 118 -0.56 12.18 2.70
CA LYS A 118 0.68 12.83 2.22
C LYS A 118 1.82 12.55 3.20
N SER A 119 3.05 12.63 2.73
CA SER A 119 4.21 12.69 3.61
C SER A 119 4.28 14.05 4.32
N LYS A 120 4.83 14.06 5.53
CA LYS A 120 5.25 15.32 6.18
C LYS A 120 6.57 15.77 5.51
N PRO A 121 6.82 17.08 5.31
CA PRO A 121 8.00 17.58 4.61
C PRO A 121 9.37 17.07 5.10
N GLU A 122 9.48 16.70 6.38
CA GLU A 122 10.73 16.35 7.05
C GLU A 122 10.84 14.84 7.35
N THR A 123 9.87 14.04 6.91
CA THR A 123 9.84 12.61 7.23
C THR A 123 10.48 11.82 6.10
N LEU A 124 11.41 10.94 6.47
CA LEU A 124 12.00 9.99 5.54
C LEU A 124 10.90 9.11 4.96
N ILE A 125 10.96 8.94 3.64
CA ILE A 125 10.04 8.09 2.90
C ILE A 125 10.82 7.37 1.81
N GLN A 126 10.65 6.06 1.77
CA GLN A 126 11.04 5.27 0.61
C GLN A 126 9.79 4.97 -0.22
N HIS A 127 9.91 5.15 -1.53
CA HIS A 127 8.85 4.84 -2.47
C HIS A 127 9.37 3.81 -3.47
N PHE A 128 8.57 2.76 -3.62
CA PHE A 128 8.80 1.69 -4.56
C PHE A 128 7.60 1.55 -5.49
N THR A 129 7.87 1.22 -6.75
CA THR A 129 6.85 0.85 -7.72
C THR A 129 7.14 -0.58 -8.17
N PHE A 130 6.13 -1.44 -8.06
CA PHE A 130 6.17 -2.82 -8.52
C PHE A 130 5.26 -2.95 -9.73
N VAL A 131 5.84 -3.30 -10.88
CA VAL A 131 5.09 -3.54 -12.13
C VAL A 131 5.19 -5.01 -12.49
N ARG A 132 4.06 -5.69 -12.63
CA ARG A 132 4.02 -7.07 -13.12
C ARG A 132 4.06 -7.06 -14.64
N GLN A 133 5.09 -7.67 -15.19
CA GLN A 133 5.29 -7.76 -16.63
C GLN A 133 5.79 -9.15 -17.02
N LYS A 134 5.66 -9.49 -18.31
CA LYS A 134 6.26 -10.71 -18.87
C LYS A 134 7.69 -10.37 -19.30
N ASP A 135 8.65 -11.14 -18.82
CA ASP A 135 10.05 -11.03 -19.23
C ASP A 135 10.20 -11.53 -20.68
N PRO A 136 10.78 -10.73 -21.61
CA PRO A 136 10.94 -11.12 -23.00
C PRO A 136 11.91 -12.30 -23.21
N GLU A 137 12.87 -12.52 -22.30
CA GLU A 137 13.88 -13.58 -22.47
C GLU A 137 13.39 -14.93 -21.94
N THR A 138 12.84 -14.94 -20.73
CA THR A 138 12.42 -16.17 -20.04
C THR A 138 10.95 -16.53 -20.25
N GLU A 139 10.17 -15.61 -20.83
CA GLU A 139 8.71 -15.66 -20.91
C GLU A 139 7.98 -15.79 -19.56
N ALA A 140 8.70 -15.71 -18.44
CA ALA A 140 8.13 -15.77 -17.11
C ALA A 140 7.47 -14.43 -16.73
N TYR A 141 6.46 -14.48 -15.87
CA TYR A 141 5.94 -13.27 -15.24
C TYR A 141 6.87 -12.85 -14.11
N VAL A 142 7.21 -11.58 -14.06
CA VAL A 142 8.06 -10.99 -13.03
C VAL A 142 7.42 -9.74 -12.45
N TRP A 143 7.62 -9.52 -11.16
CA TRP A 143 7.50 -8.19 -10.56
C TRP A 143 8.81 -7.45 -10.78
N GLN A 144 8.75 -6.33 -11.48
CA GLN A 144 9.84 -5.39 -11.58
C GLN A 144 9.68 -4.31 -10.50
N GLY A 145 10.47 -4.40 -9.45
CA GLY A 145 10.55 -3.40 -8.40
C GLY A 145 11.55 -2.30 -8.75
N THR A 146 11.14 -1.03 -8.66
CA THR A 146 12.02 0.14 -8.80
C THR A 146 11.86 1.05 -7.59
N GLN A 147 12.97 1.63 -7.14
CA GLN A 147 12.96 2.65 -6.10
C GLN A 147 13.01 4.03 -6.74
N SER A 148 12.22 4.96 -6.24
CA SER A 148 12.27 6.36 -6.65
C SER A 148 12.11 7.29 -5.46
N GLU A 149 12.59 8.52 -5.62
CA GLU A 149 12.33 9.58 -4.66
C GLU A 149 10.86 10.01 -4.78
N TRP A 150 10.18 10.14 -3.63
CA TRP A 150 8.84 10.72 -3.60
C TRP A 150 8.92 12.18 -3.18
N PRO A 151 8.40 13.12 -3.99
CA PRO A 151 8.45 14.53 -3.64
C PRO A 151 7.67 14.79 -2.35
N SER A 152 8.28 15.56 -1.46
CA SER A 152 7.65 16.00 -0.22
C SER A 152 6.35 16.76 -0.52
N ASN A 153 5.33 16.60 0.34
CA ASN A 153 3.99 17.17 0.19
C ASN A 153 3.14 16.67 -0.99
N LYS A 154 3.61 15.72 -1.82
CA LYS A 154 2.75 15.11 -2.83
C LYS A 154 1.78 14.12 -2.20
N LYS A 155 0.52 14.21 -2.61
CA LYS A 155 -0.54 13.27 -2.22
C LYS A 155 -0.18 11.86 -2.73
N MET A 156 -0.17 10.88 -1.83
CA MET A 156 0.03 9.47 -2.17
C MET A 156 -1.16 8.95 -2.99
N PRO A 157 -0.93 8.03 -3.95
CA PRO A 157 -2.00 7.32 -4.64
C PRO A 157 -2.96 6.64 -3.64
N TYR A 158 -4.22 6.54 -4.03
CA TYR A 158 -5.27 6.01 -3.14
C TYR A 158 -5.07 4.52 -2.84
N ASP A 159 -4.65 3.77 -3.83
CA ASP A 159 -4.34 2.34 -3.82
C ASP A 159 -2.86 2.06 -3.52
N ALA A 160 -2.18 3.00 -2.86
CA ALA A 160 -0.84 2.76 -2.37
C ALA A 160 -0.85 1.86 -1.14
N ILE A 161 0.11 0.94 -1.06
CA ILE A 161 0.46 0.20 0.15
C ILE A 161 1.38 1.10 0.97
N ILE A 162 1.08 1.30 2.24
CA ILE A 162 1.87 2.10 3.18
C ILE A 162 2.28 1.17 4.31
N ILE A 163 3.58 0.91 4.43
CA ILE A 163 4.20 0.14 5.51
C ILE A 163 4.70 1.13 6.57
N PHE A 164 4.18 1.01 7.79
CA PHE A 164 4.51 1.91 8.90
C PHE A 164 5.73 1.42 9.66
N ALA A 165 6.90 1.85 9.22
CA ALA A 165 8.20 1.51 9.80
C ALA A 165 9.24 2.58 9.50
N ASP A 166 10.37 2.53 10.21
CA ASP A 166 11.56 3.32 9.86
C ASP A 166 12.03 2.90 8.46
N PRO A 167 12.10 3.81 7.47
CA PRO A 167 12.53 3.46 6.12
C PRO A 167 13.94 2.86 6.08
N GLU A 168 14.82 3.21 7.02
CA GLU A 168 16.17 2.64 7.09
C GLU A 168 16.18 1.22 7.66
N SER A 169 15.13 0.81 8.36
CA SER A 169 15.03 -0.51 8.98
C SER A 169 14.41 -1.57 8.07
N ILE A 170 13.90 -1.19 6.89
CA ILE A 170 13.33 -2.12 5.91
C ILE A 170 14.11 -2.07 4.60
N ILE A 171 14.51 -3.24 4.15
CA ILE A 171 15.07 -3.47 2.82
C ILE A 171 13.94 -3.99 1.93
N SER A 172 13.67 -3.25 0.87
CA SER A 172 12.70 -3.59 -0.15
C SER A 172 13.35 -4.38 -1.30
N PRO A 173 12.66 -5.38 -1.87
CA PRO A 173 13.16 -6.13 -3.01
C PRO A 173 13.09 -5.27 -4.28
N VAL A 174 14.26 -4.78 -4.74
CA VAL A 174 14.40 -4.05 -6.01
C VAL A 174 14.90 -5.01 -7.09
N GLY A 175 14.47 -4.80 -8.33
CA GLY A 175 14.80 -5.66 -9.47
C GLY A 175 13.67 -6.62 -9.86
N ALA A 176 14.01 -7.63 -10.65
CA ALA A 176 13.05 -8.62 -11.13
C ALA A 176 12.89 -9.75 -10.11
N SER A 177 11.65 -10.07 -9.76
CA SER A 177 11.29 -11.22 -8.93
C SER A 177 10.23 -12.05 -9.62
N VAL A 178 10.47 -13.36 -9.75
CA VAL A 178 9.55 -14.27 -10.43
C VAL A 178 8.21 -14.30 -9.71
N THR A 179 7.13 -14.26 -10.48
CA THR A 179 5.76 -14.38 -9.98
C THR A 179 4.92 -15.22 -10.95
N GLN A 180 3.72 -15.57 -10.51
CA GLN A 180 2.73 -16.22 -11.37
C GLN A 180 1.71 -15.18 -11.88
N LEU A 181 1.17 -15.41 -13.07
CA LEU A 181 0.01 -14.66 -13.55
C LEU A 181 -1.21 -15.18 -12.81
N SER A 182 -1.68 -14.39 -11.84
CA SER A 182 -2.92 -14.69 -11.12
C SER A 182 -3.66 -13.40 -10.77
N GLU A 183 -4.93 -13.51 -10.42
CA GLU A 183 -5.68 -12.36 -9.91
C GLU A 183 -5.24 -11.97 -8.49
N ASN A 184 -4.61 -12.90 -7.76
CA ASN A 184 -3.92 -12.56 -6.53
C ASN A 184 -2.53 -12.01 -6.84
N PHE A 185 -2.15 -10.97 -6.11
CA PHE A 185 -0.82 -10.39 -6.20
C PHE A 185 0.03 -10.95 -5.07
N ILE A 186 1.02 -11.76 -5.45
CA ILE A 186 2.06 -12.23 -4.54
C ILE A 186 3.27 -11.33 -4.80
N LEU A 187 3.47 -10.35 -3.92
CA LEU A 187 4.61 -9.45 -3.99
C LEU A 187 5.85 -10.14 -3.40
N PRO A 188 7.06 -9.71 -3.79
CA PRO A 188 8.28 -10.26 -3.21
C PRO A 188 8.44 -9.85 -1.74
N ASP A 189 9.29 -10.58 -1.02
CA ASP A 189 9.47 -10.40 0.41
C ASP A 189 10.27 -9.13 0.74
N PHE A 190 9.84 -8.44 1.80
CA PHE A 190 10.57 -7.35 2.42
C PHE A 190 11.39 -7.88 3.59
N TYR A 191 12.48 -7.21 3.91
CA TYR A 191 13.39 -7.65 4.97
C TYR A 191 13.56 -6.57 6.03
N ILE A 192 13.39 -6.90 7.30
CA ILE A 192 13.60 -5.99 8.43
C ILE A 192 15.00 -6.20 9.03
N THR A 193 15.76 -5.11 9.21
CA THR A 193 17.14 -5.12 9.74
C THR A 193 17.20 -4.78 11.24
N ASP A 194 16.31 -3.91 11.71
CA ASP A 194 16.18 -3.54 13.11
C ASP A 194 14.69 -3.37 13.46
N THR A 195 14.30 -3.83 14.64
CA THR A 195 12.92 -3.81 15.16
C THR A 195 12.69 -2.77 16.22
N LYS A 196 13.73 -2.00 16.61
CA LYS A 196 13.66 -1.06 17.72
C LYS A 196 12.68 0.11 17.53
N LYS A 197 11.97 0.22 16.40
CA LYS A 197 11.12 1.36 16.08
C LYS A 197 9.86 1.03 15.27
N THR A 198 9.04 0.05 15.67
CA THR A 198 7.64 0.09 15.17
C THR A 198 6.97 1.33 15.77
N PRO A 199 6.61 2.35 14.98
CA PRO A 199 6.19 3.62 15.55
C PRO A 199 4.85 3.45 16.26
N ILE A 200 4.80 3.72 17.58
CA ILE A 200 3.55 3.77 18.35
C ILE A 200 2.51 4.72 17.70
N ASP A 201 3.00 5.73 16.98
CA ASP A 201 2.17 6.69 16.22
C ASP A 201 1.36 6.04 15.08
N ALA A 202 1.72 4.86 14.58
CA ALA A 202 0.92 4.13 13.58
C ALA A 202 -0.48 3.76 14.12
N LEU A 203 -0.62 3.57 15.44
CA LEU A 203 -1.90 3.25 16.09
C LEU A 203 -2.84 4.46 16.18
N ARG A 204 -2.35 5.70 16.00
CA ARG A 204 -3.22 6.89 15.98
C ARG A 204 -4.21 6.82 14.83
N PHE A 205 -3.88 6.07 13.76
CA PHE A 205 -4.77 5.76 12.65
C PHE A 205 -5.79 4.64 12.94
N LEU A 206 -5.92 4.13 14.16
CA LEU A 206 -7.04 3.25 14.52
C LEU A 206 -8.21 4.03 15.14
N THR A 207 -7.98 5.28 15.54
CA THR A 207 -9.01 6.10 16.21
C THR A 207 -10.06 6.69 15.28
N LEU A 208 -9.84 6.72 13.95
CA LEU A 208 -10.84 7.23 13.01
C LEU A 208 -11.73 6.09 12.49
N LYS A 209 -13.03 6.20 12.72
CA LYS A 209 -14.04 5.15 12.46
C LYS A 209 -14.19 4.73 10.98
N SER A 210 -13.72 5.50 10.00
CA SER A 210 -13.66 5.08 8.59
C SER A 210 -12.75 5.99 7.77
N TYR A 211 -11.73 5.45 7.10
CA TYR A 211 -10.75 6.26 6.35
C TYR A 211 -11.21 6.64 4.94
N VAL A 212 -12.10 5.86 4.33
CA VAL A 212 -12.58 6.15 2.98
C VAL A 212 -14.00 5.62 2.83
N LYS A 213 -15.00 6.48 3.01
CA LYS A 213 -16.34 6.19 2.50
C LYS A 213 -16.43 6.73 1.07
N PRO A 214 -16.98 5.98 0.11
CA PRO A 214 -17.36 6.56 -1.17
C PRO A 214 -18.24 7.78 -0.90
N LEU A 215 -17.94 8.89 -1.56
CA LEU A 215 -18.73 10.11 -1.43
C LEU A 215 -20.12 9.80 -2.01
N THR A 216 -21.12 9.65 -1.15
CA THR A 216 -22.52 9.75 -1.57
C THR A 216 -22.78 11.22 -1.87
N PHE A 217 -22.69 11.59 -3.15
CA PHE A 217 -23.19 12.87 -3.59
C PHE A 217 -24.71 12.82 -3.45
N GLU A 218 -25.24 13.39 -2.37
CA GLU A 218 -26.63 13.81 -2.35
C GLU A 218 -26.74 14.96 -3.34
N TYR A 219 -27.01 14.65 -4.60
CA TYR A 219 -27.44 15.65 -5.56
C TYR A 219 -28.82 16.13 -5.10
N SER A 220 -28.85 17.19 -4.31
CA SER A 220 -30.06 17.95 -4.07
C SER A 220 -30.35 18.77 -5.34
N PHE A 221 -30.92 18.13 -6.35
CA PHE A 221 -31.46 18.81 -7.53
C PHE A 221 -32.54 19.79 -7.05
N HIS A 222 -32.25 21.09 -7.02
CA HIS A 222 -33.27 22.11 -6.84
C HIS A 222 -33.89 22.41 -8.22
N PRO A 223 -35.19 22.14 -8.44
CA PRO A 223 -35.85 22.35 -9.74
C PRO A 223 -35.72 23.77 -10.29
N GLN A 224 -35.40 24.74 -9.42
CA GLN A 224 -35.25 26.14 -9.75
C GLN A 224 -34.01 26.44 -10.60
N ASP A 225 -32.94 25.64 -10.49
CA ASP A 225 -31.69 25.87 -11.23
C ASP A 225 -31.83 25.52 -12.73
N ILE A 226 -32.71 24.56 -13.06
CA ILE A 226 -33.03 24.20 -14.45
C ILE A 226 -33.80 25.34 -15.15
N GLN A 227 -34.67 26.03 -14.43
CA GLN A 227 -35.44 27.15 -15.00
C GLN A 227 -34.55 28.35 -15.35
N LYS A 228 -33.40 28.52 -14.69
CA LYS A 228 -32.41 29.54 -15.06
C LYS A 228 -31.63 29.13 -16.32
N LEU A 229 -31.25 27.87 -16.45
CA LEU A 229 -30.53 27.36 -17.61
C LEU A 229 -31.37 27.29 -18.88
N MET A 230 -32.70 27.13 -18.76
CA MET A 230 -33.63 27.14 -19.90
C MET A 230 -34.05 28.56 -20.36
N LYS A 231 -33.63 29.61 -19.65
CA LYS A 231 -33.96 31.01 -19.99
C LYS A 231 -32.83 31.77 -20.69
N THR A 232 -31.69 31.11 -20.92
CA THR A 232 -30.60 31.55 -21.80
C THR A 232 -30.64 30.75 -23.09
#